data_AF-A0A1A9N6V8-F1
#
_entry.id   AF-A0A1A9N6V8-F1
#
_cell.length_a   1.000
_cell.length_b   1.000
_cell.length_c   1.000
_cell.angle_alpha   90.00
_cell.angle_beta   90.00
_cell.angle_gamma   90.00
#
_symmetry.space_group_name_H-M   'P 1'
#
loop_
_entity.id
_entity.type
_entity.pdbx_description
1 polymer ?
#
loop_
_entity_poly.entity_id
_entity_poly.type
_entity_poly.pdbx_seq_one_letter_code
_entity_poly.pdbx_strand_id
1 'polypeptide(L)'
;MNRRAKPHPPARARARPVTPAARVIIRRSGIALIALLALAALYWYATSRPVSRPLPPDPWKVAAGDRLVLEPLAPGPLLAVEGADNEGVDVRFDGAHLDDQTVKSLHDDFALTMPTSDGALSWTTAQAGTGHTMIDIALEPGSGIADVQIAHIGEGPHPGLNIVAHHAPLKVQLAVLLGDGGTAPAVAEQKELRVANQPAARVPGAVALTVLVQEDHALTLTFPSRKPASVLHLGGAEDPDAASSGLPLRSAAVRLSDSSTDTLFACAASEEADYRPLRSPAIQDCSTSGLLRATKLELKPDSVIVTIHGSAWFTKNGVWVTDDWFSKYIGTNLVLGVLISAMVGALCTMVVTAVFGRAS
;
A
#
# COMPACT_ATOMS: atom_id res chain seq x y z
N MET A 1 -88.44 -10.60 38.06
CA MET A 1 -87.31 -11.31 37.42
C MET A 1 -86.98 -10.64 36.09
N ASN A 2 -86.06 -9.67 36.08
CA ASN A 2 -85.65 -8.98 34.85
C ASN A 2 -84.50 -9.74 34.19
N ARG A 3 -84.77 -10.38 33.05
CA ARG A 3 -83.75 -11.03 32.21
C ARG A 3 -82.85 -9.97 31.59
N ARG A 4 -81.58 -9.94 32.00
CA ARG A 4 -80.50 -9.18 31.37
C ARG A 4 -80.29 -9.66 29.93
N ALA A 5 -80.44 -8.77 28.96
CA ALA A 5 -80.10 -9.04 27.56
C ALA A 5 -78.58 -9.23 27.42
N LYS A 6 -78.16 -10.29 26.72
CA LYS A 6 -76.75 -10.57 26.41
C LYS A 6 -76.23 -9.55 25.37
N PRO A 7 -74.99 -9.03 25.51
CA PRO A 7 -74.40 -8.21 24.48
C PRO A 7 -74.09 -9.04 23.23
N HIS A 8 -74.50 -8.54 22.07
CA HIS A 8 -74.06 -9.08 20.78
C HIS A 8 -72.56 -8.83 20.57
N PRO A 9 -71.84 -9.77 19.94
CA PRO A 9 -70.43 -9.56 19.61
C PRO A 9 -70.30 -8.43 18.58
N PRO A 10 -69.24 -7.61 18.64
CA PRO A 10 -69.03 -6.56 17.66
C PRO A 10 -68.93 -7.18 16.27
N ALA A 11 -69.73 -6.62 15.35
CA ALA A 11 -69.71 -6.98 13.95
C ALA A 11 -68.27 -6.92 13.43
N ARG A 12 -67.78 -8.03 12.86
CA ARG A 12 -66.50 -8.09 12.16
C ARG A 12 -66.44 -6.93 11.18
N ALA A 13 -65.52 -5.99 11.40
CA ALA A 13 -65.26 -4.89 10.49
C ALA A 13 -64.95 -5.47 9.11
N ARG A 14 -65.93 -5.39 8.20
CA ARG A 14 -65.75 -5.79 6.80
C ARG A 14 -64.63 -4.90 6.25
N ALA A 15 -63.55 -5.52 5.77
CA ALA A 15 -62.49 -4.82 5.08
C ALA A 15 -63.12 -3.96 3.97
N ARG A 16 -63.01 -2.64 4.10
CA ARG A 16 -63.58 -1.68 3.15
C ARG A 16 -63.05 -2.02 1.76
N PRO A 17 -63.93 -2.24 0.75
CA PRO A 17 -63.48 -2.54 -0.59
C PRO A 17 -62.66 -1.36 -1.13
N VAL A 18 -61.44 -1.65 -1.56
CA VAL A 18 -60.57 -0.65 -2.18
C VAL A 18 -61.24 -0.16 -3.46
N THR A 19 -61.68 1.09 -3.46
CA THR A 19 -62.32 1.71 -4.63
C THR A 19 -61.36 1.72 -5.83
N PRO A 20 -61.86 1.67 -7.08
CA PRO A 20 -61.01 1.69 -8.27
C PRO A 20 -60.10 2.94 -8.33
N ALA A 21 -60.57 4.09 -7.83
CA ALA A 21 -59.75 5.30 -7.67
C ALA A 21 -58.57 5.10 -6.71
N ALA A 22 -58.79 4.43 -5.58
CA ALA A 22 -57.73 4.11 -4.64
C ALA A 22 -56.71 3.10 -5.21
N ARG A 23 -57.13 2.15 -6.05
CA ARG A 23 -56.19 1.24 -6.75
C ARG A 23 -55.30 1.97 -7.75
N VAL A 24 -55.83 2.98 -8.46
CA VAL A 24 -55.04 3.80 -9.39
C VAL A 24 -54.01 4.63 -8.64
N ILE A 25 -54.38 5.23 -7.51
CA ILE A 25 -53.45 5.98 -6.65
C ILE A 25 -52.36 5.05 -6.14
N ILE A 26 -52.70 3.93 -5.51
CA ILE A 26 -51.72 2.94 -5.01
C ILE A 26 -50.77 2.48 -6.12
N ARG A 27 -51.26 2.20 -7.33
CA ARG A 27 -50.43 1.81 -8.48
C ARG A 27 -49.48 2.93 -8.91
N ARG A 28 -49.97 4.16 -9.07
CA ARG A 28 -49.15 5.32 -9.47
C ARG A 28 -48.06 5.61 -8.44
N SER A 29 -48.38 5.43 -7.17
CA SER A 29 -47.45 5.67 -6.07
C SER A 29 -46.43 4.56 -5.90
N GLY A 30 -46.81 3.31 -6.17
CA GLY A 30 -45.85 2.21 -6.30
C GLY A 30 -44.85 2.47 -7.44
N ILE A 31 -45.34 2.94 -8.59
CA ILE A 31 -44.47 3.34 -9.72
C ILE A 31 -43.56 4.51 -9.33
N ALA A 32 -44.09 5.55 -8.68
CA ALA A 32 -43.31 6.70 -8.23
C ALA A 32 -42.23 6.32 -7.21
N LEU A 33 -42.54 5.41 -6.27
CA LEU A 33 -41.58 4.90 -5.30
C LEU A 33 -40.48 4.07 -6.00
N ILE A 34 -40.84 3.20 -6.94
CA ILE A 34 -39.85 2.43 -7.72
C ILE A 34 -38.95 3.38 -8.52
N ALA A 35 -39.52 4.42 -9.15
CA ALA A 35 -38.75 5.42 -9.89
C ALA A 35 -37.81 6.19 -8.96
N LEU A 36 -38.26 6.59 -7.76
CA LEU A 36 -37.43 7.27 -6.78
C LEU A 36 -36.28 6.37 -6.28
N LEU A 37 -36.56 5.10 -5.98
CA LEU A 37 -35.53 4.13 -5.58
C LEU A 37 -34.54 3.85 -6.71
N ALA A 38 -35.01 3.74 -7.95
CA ALA A 38 -34.14 3.56 -9.11
C ALA A 38 -33.24 4.79 -9.34
N LEU A 39 -33.78 6.00 -9.20
CA LEU A 39 -33.00 7.24 -9.29
C LEU A 39 -31.99 7.36 -8.15
N ALA A 40 -32.39 7.03 -6.92
CA ALA A 40 -31.49 7.03 -5.76
C ALA A 40 -30.36 6.00 -5.93
N ALA A 41 -30.69 4.79 -6.41
CA ALA A 41 -29.70 3.75 -6.69
C ALA A 41 -28.75 4.17 -7.82
N LEU A 42 -29.27 4.78 -8.89
CA LEU A 42 -28.45 5.31 -9.99
C LEU A 42 -27.54 6.44 -9.53
N TYR A 43 -28.06 7.35 -8.70
CA TYR A 43 -27.28 8.45 -8.13
C TYR A 43 -26.17 7.93 -7.22
N TRP A 44 -26.52 7.02 -6.30
CA TRP A 44 -25.54 6.38 -5.42
C TRP A 44 -24.47 5.67 -6.24
N TYR A 45 -24.87 4.84 -7.20
CA TYR A 45 -23.94 4.15 -8.10
C TYR A 45 -23.05 5.12 -8.89
N ALA A 46 -23.58 6.25 -9.36
CA ALA A 46 -22.80 7.23 -10.11
C ALA A 46 -21.77 7.98 -9.25
N THR A 47 -22.03 8.15 -7.95
CA THR A 47 -21.21 8.98 -7.04
C THR A 47 -20.33 8.18 -6.08
N SER A 48 -20.60 6.89 -5.91
CA SER A 48 -19.84 5.99 -5.03
C SER A 48 -18.69 5.26 -5.73
N ARG A 49 -18.50 5.46 -7.04
CA ARG A 49 -17.49 4.74 -7.82
C ARG A 49 -16.10 5.32 -7.59
N PRO A 50 -15.10 4.48 -7.28
CA PRO A 50 -13.71 4.90 -7.28
C PRO A 50 -13.32 5.42 -8.65
N VAL A 51 -12.64 6.56 -8.68
CA VAL A 51 -12.13 7.16 -9.92
C VAL A 51 -10.63 7.37 -9.81
N SER A 52 -9.93 6.98 -10.86
CA SER A 52 -8.49 7.12 -10.90
C SER A 52 -8.12 8.58 -11.03
N ARG A 53 -7.23 9.05 -10.15
CA ARG A 53 -6.70 10.40 -10.16
C ARG A 53 -5.18 10.33 -9.93
N PRO A 54 -4.44 11.38 -10.32
CA PRO A 54 -3.07 11.53 -9.89
C PRO A 54 -3.00 11.48 -8.36
N LEU A 55 -2.05 10.71 -7.82
CA LEU A 55 -1.84 10.68 -6.38
C LEU A 55 -1.46 12.09 -5.87
N PRO A 56 -1.97 12.48 -4.70
CA PRO A 56 -1.53 13.72 -4.06
C PRO A 56 -0.01 13.70 -3.84
N PRO A 57 0.65 14.87 -3.88
CA PRO A 57 2.09 14.97 -3.65
C PRO A 57 2.49 14.69 -2.18
N ASP A 58 1.51 14.56 -1.27
CA ASP A 58 1.76 14.27 0.13
C ASP A 58 2.40 12.88 0.28
N PRO A 59 3.57 12.77 0.93
CA PRO A 59 4.24 11.50 1.06
C PRO A 59 3.53 10.59 2.06
N TRP A 60 3.64 9.29 1.84
CA TRP A 60 3.04 8.27 2.68
C TRP A 60 3.91 8.03 3.91
N LYS A 61 3.37 8.29 5.10
CA LYS A 61 4.05 8.01 6.36
C LYS A 61 3.68 6.61 6.86
N VAL A 62 4.68 5.79 7.12
CA VAL A 62 4.57 4.45 7.70
C VAL A 62 5.15 4.54 9.11
N ALA A 63 4.28 4.47 10.12
CA ALA A 63 4.72 4.58 11.51
C ALA A 63 5.39 3.29 11.99
N ALA A 64 6.09 3.36 13.13
CA ALA A 64 6.53 2.16 13.84
C ALA A 64 5.32 1.25 14.15
N GLY A 65 5.43 -0.03 13.80
CA GLY A 65 4.32 -0.98 13.91
C GLY A 65 3.38 -0.99 12.70
N ASP A 66 3.59 -0.16 11.70
CA ASP A 66 2.92 -0.30 10.39
C ASP A 66 3.88 -0.92 9.37
N ARG A 67 3.33 -1.42 8.28
CA ARG A 67 4.07 -1.93 7.14
C ARG A 67 3.60 -1.28 5.84
N LEU A 68 4.57 -0.88 5.03
CA LEU A 68 4.37 -0.60 3.62
C LEU A 68 4.30 -1.93 2.88
N VAL A 69 3.29 -2.12 2.03
CA VAL A 69 3.20 -3.26 1.13
C VAL A 69 3.33 -2.71 -0.29
N LEU A 70 4.34 -3.17 -1.03
CA LEU A 70 4.60 -2.80 -2.40
C LEU A 70 4.42 -4.03 -3.29
N GLU A 71 3.75 -3.87 -4.42
CA GLU A 71 3.67 -4.92 -5.45
C GLU A 71 4.39 -4.45 -6.72
N PRO A 72 5.67 -4.80 -6.89
CA PRO A 72 6.43 -4.48 -8.09
C PRO A 72 5.81 -5.10 -9.35
N LEU A 73 5.95 -4.43 -10.49
CA LEU A 73 5.44 -4.96 -11.77
C LEU A 73 6.28 -6.11 -12.33
N ALA A 74 7.56 -6.17 -11.98
CA ALA A 74 8.49 -7.18 -12.47
C ALA A 74 9.62 -7.42 -11.46
N PRO A 75 10.29 -8.58 -11.52
CA PRO A 75 11.59 -8.79 -10.88
C PRO A 75 12.61 -7.74 -11.34
N GLY A 76 13.57 -7.43 -10.47
CA GLY A 76 14.58 -6.40 -10.72
C GLY A 76 14.92 -5.58 -9.47
N PRO A 77 15.60 -4.43 -9.65
CA PRO A 77 15.99 -3.55 -8.54
C PRO A 77 14.79 -3.12 -7.69
N LEU A 78 14.92 -3.28 -6.37
CA LEU A 78 13.87 -2.98 -5.38
C LEU A 78 14.25 -1.80 -4.50
N LEU A 79 15.44 -1.83 -3.90
CA LEU A 79 15.94 -0.80 -3.00
C LEU A 79 17.46 -0.71 -3.12
N ALA A 80 17.97 0.49 -3.33
CA ALA A 80 19.40 0.79 -3.22
C ALA A 80 19.65 1.68 -2.00
N VAL A 81 20.67 1.34 -1.22
CA VAL A 81 21.14 2.12 -0.06
C VAL A 81 22.53 2.64 -0.36
N GLU A 82 22.64 3.96 -0.40
CA GLU A 82 23.91 4.67 -0.50
C GLU A 82 24.20 5.30 0.86
N GLY A 83 25.08 4.68 1.63
CA GLY A 83 25.51 5.17 2.93
C GLY A 83 26.33 6.45 2.81
N ALA A 84 26.29 7.31 3.82
CA ALA A 84 27.24 8.42 3.89
C ALA A 84 28.63 7.92 4.29
N ASP A 85 29.66 8.75 4.04
CA ASP A 85 31.01 8.47 4.51
C ASP A 85 31.02 8.22 6.03
N ASN A 86 31.72 7.16 6.46
CA ASN A 86 31.79 6.72 7.86
C ASN A 86 30.46 6.29 8.50
N GLU A 87 29.42 6.08 7.70
CA GLU A 87 28.17 5.53 8.18
C GLU A 87 28.20 4.00 8.18
N GLY A 88 28.14 3.42 9.38
CA GLY A 88 27.98 1.98 9.55
C GLY A 88 26.53 1.55 9.32
N VAL A 89 26.35 0.30 8.89
CA VAL A 89 25.04 -0.36 8.77
C VAL A 89 25.19 -1.78 9.30
N ASP A 90 24.26 -2.23 10.15
CA ASP A 90 24.14 -3.62 10.56
C ASP A 90 23.05 -4.30 9.73
N VAL A 91 23.45 -5.26 8.90
CA VAL A 91 22.58 -6.00 7.99
C VAL A 91 22.42 -7.42 8.53
N ARG A 92 21.19 -7.87 8.71
CA ARG A 92 20.86 -9.19 9.24
C ARG A 92 19.86 -9.92 8.36
N PHE A 93 20.05 -11.22 8.25
CA PHE A 93 19.20 -12.14 7.51
C PHE A 93 18.82 -13.29 8.43
N ASP A 94 17.57 -13.72 8.43
CA ASP A 94 17.11 -14.86 9.25
C ASP A 94 17.16 -16.22 8.50
N GLY A 95 17.04 -16.21 7.17
CA GLY A 95 17.15 -17.37 6.29
C GLY A 95 17.70 -17.00 4.92
N ALA A 96 19.03 -17.00 4.80
CA ALA A 96 19.73 -16.67 3.58
C ALA A 96 20.99 -17.53 3.39
N HIS A 97 21.56 -17.52 2.20
CA HIS A 97 22.89 -18.08 1.93
C HIS A 97 23.69 -17.14 1.04
N LEU A 98 25.02 -17.30 1.05
CA LEU A 98 25.90 -16.61 0.11
C LEU A 98 25.80 -17.29 -1.24
N ASP A 99 25.82 -16.52 -2.33
CA ASP A 99 25.83 -17.11 -3.67
C ASP A 99 27.14 -17.88 -3.95
N ASP A 100 27.09 -18.81 -4.90
CA ASP A 100 28.22 -19.70 -5.21
C ASP A 100 29.50 -18.94 -5.57
N GLN A 101 29.35 -17.79 -6.24
CA GLN A 101 30.49 -16.95 -6.63
C GLN A 101 31.14 -16.27 -5.42
N THR A 102 30.34 -15.76 -4.49
CA THR A 102 30.84 -15.16 -3.24
C THR A 102 31.50 -16.22 -2.37
N VAL A 103 30.89 -17.40 -2.23
CA VAL A 103 31.50 -18.52 -1.49
C VAL A 103 32.85 -18.90 -2.08
N LYS A 104 32.93 -19.00 -3.41
CA LYS A 104 34.18 -19.31 -4.10
C LYS A 104 35.25 -18.25 -3.90
N SER A 105 34.93 -16.96 -4.07
CA SER A 105 35.90 -15.88 -3.85
C SER A 105 36.38 -15.81 -2.40
N LEU A 106 35.49 -15.98 -1.42
CA LEU A 106 35.87 -16.04 -0.01
C LEU A 106 36.81 -17.21 0.30
N HIS A 107 36.60 -18.35 -0.36
CA HIS A 107 37.49 -19.50 -0.21
C HIS A 107 38.86 -19.27 -0.86
N ASP A 108 38.87 -18.89 -2.14
CA ASP A 108 40.08 -18.78 -2.97
C ASP A 108 40.98 -17.62 -2.50
N ASP A 109 40.39 -16.47 -2.13
CA ASP A 109 41.13 -15.24 -1.83
C ASP A 109 41.43 -15.06 -0.34
N PHE A 110 40.61 -15.66 0.55
CA PHE A 110 40.69 -15.43 2.00
C PHE A 110 40.77 -16.72 2.84
N ALA A 111 40.79 -17.90 2.21
CA ALA A 111 40.79 -19.19 2.90
C ALA A 111 39.61 -19.35 3.89
N LEU A 112 38.47 -18.72 3.59
CA LEU A 112 37.26 -18.78 4.40
C LEU A 112 36.31 -19.85 3.87
N THR A 113 36.03 -20.88 4.67
CA THR A 113 35.04 -21.91 4.32
C THR A 113 33.66 -21.54 4.84
N MET A 114 32.81 -21.05 3.94
CA MET A 114 31.45 -20.63 4.26
C MET A 114 30.44 -21.77 4.08
N PRO A 115 29.42 -21.90 4.94
CA PRO A 115 28.27 -22.76 4.69
C PRO A 115 27.54 -22.32 3.42
N THR A 116 27.08 -23.28 2.62
CA THR A 116 26.27 -23.03 1.42
C THR A 116 24.77 -23.25 1.65
N SER A 117 24.38 -23.72 2.84
CA SER A 117 22.99 -23.91 3.23
C SER A 117 22.38 -22.62 3.77
N ASP A 118 21.06 -22.47 3.61
CA ASP A 118 20.31 -21.38 4.22
C ASP A 118 20.51 -21.32 5.74
N GLY A 119 20.65 -20.11 6.26
CA GLY A 119 20.74 -19.84 7.69
C GLY A 119 20.83 -18.35 8.01
N ALA A 120 20.98 -18.04 9.29
CA ALA A 120 21.17 -16.67 9.71
C ALA A 120 22.50 -16.10 9.20
N LEU A 121 22.49 -14.88 8.68
CA LEU A 121 23.68 -14.15 8.24
C LEU A 121 23.67 -12.77 8.88
N SER A 122 24.83 -12.28 9.28
CA SER A 122 24.97 -10.87 9.65
C SER A 122 26.20 -10.27 9.02
N TRP A 123 26.06 -9.04 8.56
CA TRP A 123 27.10 -8.24 7.97
C TRP A 123 27.08 -6.87 8.60
N THR A 124 28.20 -6.49 9.22
CA THR A 124 28.30 -5.21 9.92
C THR A 124 29.50 -4.44 9.40
N THR A 125 29.28 -3.17 9.02
CA THR A 125 30.35 -2.24 8.66
C THR A 125 30.80 -1.42 9.86
N ALA A 126 32.11 -1.19 9.94
CA ALA A 126 32.68 -0.28 10.93
C ALA A 126 32.39 1.19 10.57
N GLN A 127 32.19 2.05 11.57
CA GLN A 127 32.02 3.51 11.41
C GLN A 127 33.36 4.25 11.18
N ALA A 128 34.42 3.55 10.77
CA ALA A 128 35.76 4.12 10.68
C ALA A 128 36.32 3.97 9.26
N GLY A 129 36.77 5.05 8.65
CA GLY A 129 37.39 5.06 7.33
C GLY A 129 37.04 6.28 6.49
N THR A 130 37.03 6.12 5.18
CA THR A 130 36.53 7.13 4.23
C THR A 130 35.54 6.52 3.24
N GLY A 131 35.30 5.22 3.32
CA GLY A 131 34.38 4.51 2.46
C GLY A 131 32.93 4.73 2.82
N HIS A 132 32.09 4.43 1.85
CA HIS A 132 30.65 4.46 1.97
C HIS A 132 30.06 3.08 1.65
N THR A 133 29.03 2.72 2.41
CA THR A 133 28.31 1.45 2.28
C THR A 133 27.38 1.51 1.06
N MET A 134 27.40 0.49 0.21
CA MET A 134 26.44 0.32 -0.89
C MET A 134 25.71 -1.01 -0.72
N ILE A 135 24.37 -0.95 -0.67
CA ILE A 135 23.51 -2.14 -0.55
C ILE A 135 22.49 -2.10 -1.66
N ASP A 136 22.59 -3.02 -2.59
CA ASP A 136 21.62 -3.18 -3.68
C ASP A 136 20.74 -4.39 -3.40
N ILE A 137 19.44 -4.17 -3.28
CA ILE A 137 18.44 -5.22 -3.05
C ILE A 137 17.63 -5.33 -4.33
N ALA A 138 17.63 -6.52 -4.92
CA ALA A 138 16.85 -6.87 -6.09
C ALA A 138 15.88 -8.00 -5.77
N LEU A 139 14.73 -7.96 -6.42
CA LEU A 139 13.74 -9.03 -6.41
C LEU A 139 14.08 -10.01 -7.53
N GLU A 140 14.25 -11.29 -7.19
CA GLU A 140 14.50 -12.35 -8.17
C GLU A 140 13.18 -12.91 -8.72
N PRO A 141 13.18 -13.56 -9.90
CA PRO A 141 11.99 -14.22 -10.42
C PRO A 141 11.47 -15.30 -9.47
N GLY A 142 10.15 -15.29 -9.23
CA GLY A 142 9.50 -16.17 -8.25
C GLY A 142 8.28 -16.92 -8.80
N SER A 143 7.49 -17.51 -7.89
CA SER A 143 6.38 -18.40 -8.21
C SER A 143 5.04 -17.69 -8.47
N GLY A 144 4.98 -16.36 -8.33
CA GLY A 144 3.75 -15.58 -8.49
C GLY A 144 3.97 -14.08 -8.67
N ILE A 145 2.95 -13.29 -8.35
CA ILE A 145 3.05 -11.83 -8.23
C ILE A 145 3.69 -11.56 -6.89
N ALA A 146 4.90 -11.02 -6.89
CA ALA A 146 5.61 -10.71 -5.67
C ALA A 146 4.98 -9.53 -4.94
N ASP A 147 4.91 -9.64 -3.61
CA ASP A 147 4.68 -8.50 -2.72
C ASP A 147 5.85 -8.35 -1.74
N VAL A 148 6.23 -7.10 -1.49
CA VAL A 148 7.34 -6.74 -0.61
C VAL A 148 6.78 -5.92 0.53
N GLN A 149 7.02 -6.38 1.75
CA GLN A 149 6.66 -5.70 2.98
C GLN A 149 7.88 -4.99 3.55
N ILE A 150 7.77 -3.67 3.77
CA ILE A 150 8.79 -2.86 4.42
C ILE A 150 8.21 -2.25 5.69
N ALA A 151 8.74 -2.63 6.84
CA ALA A 151 8.36 -2.10 8.14
C ALA A 151 9.48 -1.26 8.75
N HIS A 152 9.10 -0.19 9.44
CA HIS A 152 10.03 0.53 10.30
C HIS A 152 10.33 -0.34 11.54
N ILE A 153 11.60 -0.55 11.83
CA ILE A 153 12.07 -1.22 13.05
C ILE A 153 13.07 -0.34 13.80
N GLY A 154 13.34 -0.72 15.04
CA GLY A 154 14.21 0.04 15.93
C GLY A 154 13.47 1.16 16.67
N GLU A 155 13.96 1.47 17.86
CA GLU A 155 13.43 2.56 18.69
C GLU A 155 14.55 3.57 18.95
N GLY A 156 14.24 4.86 18.87
CA GLY A 156 15.12 5.93 19.36
C GLY A 156 16.40 6.12 18.54
N PRO A 157 17.60 5.75 19.05
CA PRO A 157 18.88 6.08 18.41
C PRO A 157 19.25 5.19 17.21
N HIS A 158 18.53 4.08 16.96
CA HIS A 158 18.90 3.11 15.94
C HIS A 158 17.71 2.75 15.03
N PRO A 159 17.28 3.66 14.15
CA PRO A 159 16.21 3.37 13.20
C PRO A 159 16.65 2.30 12.20
N GLY A 160 15.69 1.55 11.66
CA GLY A 160 15.97 0.49 10.73
C GLY A 160 14.77 0.10 9.88
N LEU A 161 15.02 -0.82 8.95
CA LEU A 161 14.05 -1.37 8.02
C LEU A 161 14.02 -2.89 8.17
N ASN A 162 12.83 -3.46 8.24
CA ASN A 162 12.61 -4.89 8.07
C ASN A 162 11.89 -5.12 6.75
N ILE A 163 12.52 -5.90 5.87
CA ILE A 163 12.09 -6.13 4.49
C ILE A 163 11.82 -7.63 4.35
N VAL A 164 10.61 -7.98 3.91
CA VAL A 164 10.19 -9.36 3.65
C VAL A 164 9.59 -9.41 2.25
N ALA A 165 10.04 -10.34 1.42
CA ALA A 165 9.46 -10.59 0.10
C ALA A 165 8.66 -11.89 0.12
N HIS A 166 7.47 -11.84 -0.45
CA HIS A 166 6.58 -12.98 -0.62
C HIS A 166 6.52 -13.36 -2.10
N HIS A 167 6.39 -14.66 -2.37
CA HIS A 167 6.32 -15.24 -3.73
C HIS A 167 7.54 -15.00 -4.63
N ALA A 168 8.63 -14.48 -4.08
CA ALA A 168 9.90 -14.24 -4.76
C ALA A 168 11.05 -14.11 -3.74
N PRO A 169 12.26 -14.61 -4.06
CA PRO A 169 13.44 -14.39 -3.24
C PRO A 169 14.05 -12.99 -3.47
N LEU A 170 14.89 -12.55 -2.53
CA LEU A 170 15.70 -11.34 -2.68
C LEU A 170 17.15 -11.69 -2.96
N LYS A 171 17.78 -10.91 -3.83
CA LYS A 171 19.22 -10.89 -4.03
C LYS A 171 19.76 -9.58 -3.48
N VAL A 172 20.69 -9.69 -2.53
CA VAL A 172 21.27 -8.54 -1.83
C VAL A 172 22.77 -8.49 -2.09
N GLN A 173 23.22 -7.43 -2.74
CA GLN A 173 24.63 -7.17 -2.96
C GLN A 173 25.11 -6.16 -1.92
N LEU A 174 26.15 -6.54 -1.18
CA LEU A 174 26.73 -5.77 -0.08
C LEU A 174 28.17 -5.38 -0.42
N ALA A 175 28.44 -4.10 -0.53
CA ALA A 175 29.78 -3.57 -0.81
C ALA A 175 30.11 -2.36 0.06
N VAL A 176 31.41 -2.09 0.23
CA VAL A 176 31.91 -0.81 0.71
C VAL A 176 32.79 -0.26 -0.39
N LEU A 177 32.44 0.91 -0.91
CA LEU A 177 33.25 1.62 -1.89
C LEU A 177 34.30 2.43 -1.14
N LEU A 178 35.57 2.16 -1.45
CA LEU A 178 36.69 2.90 -0.86
C LEU A 178 36.66 4.33 -1.37
N GLY A 179 36.77 5.32 -0.49
CA GLY A 179 36.83 6.74 -0.89
C GLY A 179 38.08 7.08 -1.72
N ASP A 180 37.98 8.13 -2.54
CA ASP A 180 39.05 8.63 -3.44
C ASP A 180 40.31 9.13 -2.69
N GLY A 181 40.27 9.17 -1.36
CA GLY A 181 41.39 9.53 -0.51
C GLY A 181 42.40 8.38 -0.42
N GLY A 182 43.31 8.28 -1.40
CA GLY A 182 44.39 7.28 -1.53
C GLY A 182 45.44 7.24 -0.41
N THR A 183 45.06 7.51 0.85
CA THR A 183 45.91 7.51 2.03
C THR A 183 45.33 6.73 3.22
N ALA A 184 44.05 6.34 3.19
CA ALA A 184 43.52 5.44 4.21
C ALA A 184 44.03 4.00 3.97
N PRO A 185 44.66 3.34 4.96
CA PRO A 185 45.04 1.95 4.80
C PRO A 185 43.78 1.11 4.58
N ALA A 186 43.80 0.20 3.59
CA ALA A 186 42.71 -0.76 3.31
C ALA A 186 42.27 -1.61 4.54
N VAL A 187 43.04 -1.54 5.64
CA VAL A 187 42.78 -2.14 6.95
C VAL A 187 41.69 -1.40 7.74
N ALA A 188 41.42 -0.11 7.46
CA ALA A 188 40.41 0.67 8.17
C ALA A 188 38.97 0.25 7.78
N GLU A 189 38.78 -0.17 6.54
CA GLU A 189 37.47 -0.52 6.00
C GLU A 189 37.30 -2.05 6.02
N GLN A 190 37.26 -2.62 7.22
CA GLN A 190 36.92 -4.03 7.43
C GLN A 190 35.44 -4.18 7.74
N LYS A 191 34.85 -5.26 7.25
CA LYS A 191 33.51 -5.70 7.64
C LYS A 191 33.57 -6.99 8.42
N GLU A 192 32.63 -7.16 9.33
CA GLU A 192 32.45 -8.40 10.06
C GLU A 192 31.31 -9.18 9.42
N LEU A 193 31.63 -10.35 8.86
CA LEU A 193 30.68 -11.29 8.29
C LEU A 193 30.54 -12.47 9.24
N ARG A 194 29.31 -12.79 9.64
CA ARG A 194 28.99 -13.98 10.42
C ARG A 194 27.95 -14.80 9.69
N VAL A 195 28.26 -16.07 9.48
CA VAL A 195 27.39 -17.03 8.80
C VAL A 195 27.00 -18.13 9.78
N ALA A 196 25.71 -18.28 10.03
CA ALA A 196 25.13 -19.19 11.00
C ALA A 196 25.85 -19.10 12.37
N ASN A 197 26.33 -20.23 12.87
CA ASN A 197 27.01 -20.34 14.17
C ASN A 197 28.54 -20.28 14.05
N GLN A 198 29.10 -19.87 12.90
CA GLN A 198 30.54 -19.71 12.76
C GLN A 198 31.06 -18.44 13.46
N PRO A 199 32.35 -18.40 13.86
CA PRO A 199 32.99 -17.17 14.30
C PRO A 199 32.91 -16.07 13.23
N ALA A 200 32.81 -14.82 13.67
CA ALA A 200 32.82 -13.68 12.75
C ALA A 200 34.16 -13.61 12.00
N ALA A 201 34.08 -13.55 10.67
CA ALA A 201 35.22 -13.36 9.79
C ALA A 201 35.36 -11.88 9.42
N ARG A 202 36.60 -11.37 9.43
CA ARG A 202 36.89 -10.01 8.96
C ARG A 202 37.22 -10.06 7.49
N VAL A 203 36.41 -9.39 6.68
CA VAL A 203 36.56 -9.34 5.22
C VAL A 203 36.87 -7.89 4.84
N PRO A 204 37.77 -7.63 3.86
CA PRO A 204 37.95 -6.28 3.34
C PRO A 204 36.63 -5.70 2.79
N GLY A 205 36.38 -4.43 3.07
CA GLY A 205 35.19 -3.68 2.66
C GLY A 205 34.89 -3.83 1.16
N ALA A 206 35.93 -3.65 0.35
CA ALA A 206 35.88 -3.68 -1.11
C ALA A 206 35.44 -5.01 -1.74
N VAL A 207 35.46 -6.12 -0.99
CA VAL A 207 35.04 -7.43 -1.52
C VAL A 207 33.51 -7.47 -1.55
N ALA A 208 32.87 -7.30 -2.70
CA ALA A 208 31.41 -7.40 -2.77
C ALA A 208 30.92 -8.80 -2.32
N LEU A 209 29.86 -8.83 -1.52
CA LEU A 209 29.19 -10.08 -1.11
C LEU A 209 27.80 -10.11 -1.68
N THR A 210 27.41 -11.22 -2.30
CA THR A 210 26.05 -11.45 -2.77
C THR A 210 25.38 -12.47 -1.85
N VAL A 211 24.24 -12.08 -1.30
CA VAL A 211 23.41 -12.89 -0.41
C VAL A 211 22.07 -13.15 -1.09
N LEU A 212 21.63 -14.40 -1.10
CA LEU A 212 20.31 -14.82 -1.56
C LEU A 212 19.43 -15.08 -0.34
N VAL A 213 18.36 -14.30 -0.22
CA VAL A 213 17.36 -14.41 0.85
C VAL A 213 16.15 -15.12 0.29
N GLN A 214 15.71 -16.19 0.96
CA GLN A 214 14.57 -16.97 0.50
C GLN A 214 13.26 -16.17 0.64
N GLU A 215 12.21 -16.62 -0.05
CA GLU A 215 10.87 -16.07 0.17
C GLU A 215 10.43 -16.23 1.65
N ASP A 216 9.60 -15.31 2.13
CA ASP A 216 9.07 -15.26 3.50
C ASP A 216 10.13 -15.07 4.62
N HIS A 217 11.38 -14.85 4.25
CA HIS A 217 12.49 -14.56 5.16
C HIS A 217 12.81 -13.07 5.22
N ALA A 218 13.28 -12.62 6.39
CA ALA A 218 13.50 -11.22 6.69
C ALA A 218 14.94 -10.76 6.43
N LEU A 219 15.04 -9.62 5.76
CA LEU A 219 16.21 -8.76 5.68
C LEU A 219 16.01 -7.56 6.62
N THR A 220 16.90 -7.40 7.58
CA THR A 220 16.92 -6.29 8.54
C THR A 220 18.11 -5.38 8.26
N LEU A 221 17.86 -4.09 8.08
CA LEU A 221 18.86 -3.03 8.01
C LEU A 221 18.74 -2.16 9.25
N THR A 222 19.78 -2.06 10.08
CA THR A 222 19.79 -1.21 11.27
C THR A 222 20.88 -0.17 11.16
N PHE A 223 20.49 1.10 11.29
CA PHE A 223 21.41 2.22 11.25
C PHE A 223 21.79 2.63 12.68
N PRO A 224 23.08 2.66 13.02
CA PRO A 224 23.55 3.01 14.36
C PRO A 224 23.37 4.51 14.68
N SER A 225 23.12 5.35 13.68
CA SER A 225 22.83 6.78 13.84
C SER A 225 21.32 7.03 13.94
N ARG A 226 20.92 7.90 14.87
CA ARG A 226 19.50 8.32 15.03
C ARG A 226 18.93 8.95 13.76
N LYS A 227 19.76 9.66 13.02
CA LYS A 227 19.39 10.31 11.75
C LYS A 227 20.40 9.81 10.72
N PRO A 228 20.14 8.67 10.08
CA PRO A 228 21.02 8.19 9.04
C PRO A 228 21.09 9.24 7.93
N ALA A 229 22.31 9.46 7.43
CA ALA A 229 22.57 10.34 6.30
C ALA A 229 22.50 9.56 4.97
N SER A 230 22.34 8.23 5.04
CA SER A 230 22.12 7.36 3.89
C SER A 230 20.98 7.83 3.01
N VAL A 231 21.17 7.70 1.70
CA VAL A 231 20.12 7.89 0.70
C VAL A 231 19.54 6.52 0.35
N LEU A 232 18.20 6.42 0.36
CA LEU A 232 17.46 5.19 0.11
C LEU A 232 16.61 5.38 -1.15
N HIS A 233 16.94 4.67 -2.22
CA HIS A 233 16.29 4.75 -3.52
C HIS A 233 15.37 3.55 -3.71
N LEU A 234 14.10 3.76 -4.04
CA LEU A 234 13.21 2.66 -4.43
C LEU A 234 13.39 2.39 -5.91
N GLY A 235 13.79 1.17 -6.27
CA GLY A 235 14.23 0.81 -7.61
C GLY A 235 15.75 0.79 -7.73
N GLY A 236 16.28 1.06 -8.93
CA GLY A 236 17.72 1.22 -9.14
C GLY A 236 18.22 2.57 -8.62
N ALA A 237 19.54 2.69 -8.43
CA ALA A 237 20.22 3.95 -8.14
C ALA A 237 20.15 4.89 -9.38
N GLU A 238 18.99 5.53 -9.56
CA GLU A 238 18.73 6.59 -10.52
C GLU A 238 18.32 7.86 -9.74
N ASP A 239 18.30 9.02 -10.41
CA ASP A 239 17.88 10.30 -9.81
C ASP A 239 16.51 10.15 -9.12
N PRO A 240 16.43 10.23 -7.77
CA PRO A 240 15.21 9.95 -7.02
C PRO A 240 14.12 11.01 -7.21
N ASP A 241 14.47 12.18 -7.76
CA ASP A 241 13.54 13.28 -7.98
C ASP A 241 12.92 13.24 -9.40
N ALA A 242 13.40 12.36 -10.28
CA ALA A 242 12.85 12.19 -11.62
C ALA A 242 11.53 11.37 -11.59
N ALA A 243 10.43 11.92 -12.11
CA ALA A 243 9.15 11.20 -12.13
C ALA A 243 9.13 9.91 -12.99
N SER A 244 10.12 9.75 -13.89
CA SER A 244 10.29 8.55 -14.71
C SER A 244 11.18 7.48 -14.06
N SER A 245 11.94 7.84 -13.03
CA SER A 245 12.77 6.90 -12.28
C SER A 245 11.93 6.20 -11.19
N GLY A 246 12.54 5.24 -10.52
CA GLY A 246 11.96 4.57 -9.37
C GLY A 246 11.24 3.26 -9.69
N LEU A 247 10.87 2.55 -8.62
CA LEU A 247 10.26 1.22 -8.65
C LEU A 247 8.86 1.28 -9.29
N PRO A 248 8.64 0.62 -10.44
CA PRO A 248 7.32 0.56 -11.05
C PRO A 248 6.41 -0.42 -10.29
N LEU A 249 5.23 0.06 -9.91
CA LEU A 249 4.30 -0.65 -9.03
C LEU A 249 2.99 -0.97 -9.74
N ARG A 250 2.43 -2.11 -9.37
CA ARG A 250 1.04 -2.45 -9.63
C ARG A 250 0.12 -1.84 -8.57
N SER A 251 0.51 -1.99 -7.32
CA SER A 251 -0.21 -1.43 -6.17
C SER A 251 0.75 -1.07 -5.04
N ALA A 252 0.27 -0.23 -4.12
CA ALA A 252 0.94 0.09 -2.87
C ALA A 252 -0.08 0.24 -1.76
N ALA A 253 0.27 -0.17 -0.55
CA ALA A 253 -0.57 -0.05 0.63
C ALA A 253 0.23 0.33 1.88
N VAL A 254 -0.43 0.97 2.83
CA VAL A 254 0.03 1.06 4.22
C VAL A 254 -0.94 0.26 5.07
N ARG A 255 -0.41 -0.76 5.76
CA ARG A 255 -1.19 -1.69 6.57
C ARG A 255 -0.72 -1.63 8.01
N LEU A 256 -1.66 -1.51 8.95
CA LEU A 256 -1.37 -1.59 10.39
C LEU A 256 -0.99 -3.05 10.73
N SER A 257 0.00 -3.27 11.60
CA SER A 257 0.45 -4.65 11.94
C SER A 257 -0.69 -5.58 12.35
N ASP A 258 -1.64 -5.08 13.15
CA ASP A 258 -2.74 -5.88 13.71
C ASP A 258 -4.03 -5.84 12.87
N SER A 259 -3.99 -5.28 11.66
CA SER A 259 -5.17 -5.12 10.81
C SER A 259 -4.97 -5.78 9.44
N SER A 260 -6.05 -6.36 8.93
CA SER A 260 -6.15 -6.77 7.52
C SER A 260 -6.59 -5.61 6.61
N THR A 261 -6.83 -4.43 7.18
CA THR A 261 -7.34 -3.26 6.45
C THR A 261 -6.21 -2.27 6.21
N ASP A 262 -6.09 -1.85 4.96
CA ASP A 262 -5.11 -0.85 4.53
C ASP A 262 -5.63 0.55 4.86
N THR A 263 -4.83 1.38 5.53
CA THR A 263 -5.18 2.78 5.86
C THR A 263 -5.06 3.67 4.63
N LEU A 264 -4.07 3.35 3.79
CA LEU A 264 -3.84 3.90 2.46
C LEU A 264 -3.67 2.73 1.50
N PHE A 265 -4.28 2.82 0.34
CA PHE A 265 -4.15 1.85 -0.74
C PHE A 265 -4.20 2.60 -2.06
N ALA A 266 -3.32 2.26 -2.99
CA ALA A 266 -3.31 2.77 -4.36
C ALA A 266 -3.18 1.62 -5.34
N CYS A 267 -4.12 1.54 -6.26
CA CYS A 267 -4.20 0.54 -7.32
C CYS A 267 -4.00 1.24 -8.67
N ALA A 268 -2.91 0.93 -9.36
CA ALA A 268 -2.52 1.61 -10.59
C ALA A 268 -3.66 1.58 -11.62
N ALA A 269 -3.99 2.73 -12.20
CA ALA A 269 -5.06 2.85 -13.19
C ALA A 269 -4.85 4.08 -14.07
N SER A 270 -5.28 4.02 -15.33
CA SER A 270 -5.24 5.18 -16.22
C SER A 270 -5.98 6.35 -15.60
N GLU A 271 -5.45 7.56 -15.76
CA GLU A 271 -6.08 8.76 -15.23
C GLU A 271 -7.53 8.89 -15.72
N GLU A 272 -8.44 9.30 -14.84
CA GLU A 272 -9.89 9.43 -15.09
C GLU A 272 -10.61 8.11 -15.40
N ALA A 273 -9.96 6.95 -15.20
CA ALA A 273 -10.64 5.67 -15.31
C ALA A 273 -11.67 5.48 -14.18
N ASP A 274 -12.93 5.25 -14.55
CA ASP A 274 -14.00 4.83 -13.64
C ASP A 274 -13.86 3.34 -13.29
N TYR A 275 -13.85 3.03 -11.99
CA TYR A 275 -14.03 1.65 -11.55
C TYR A 275 -15.53 1.28 -11.60
N ARG A 276 -15.89 0.45 -12.58
CA ARG A 276 -17.29 0.05 -12.84
C ARG A 276 -17.85 -1.06 -11.93
N PRO A 277 -17.06 -2.05 -11.47
CA PRO A 277 -17.62 -3.11 -10.63
C PRO A 277 -18.22 -2.59 -9.31
N LEU A 278 -19.25 -3.27 -8.81
CA LEU A 278 -19.95 -2.95 -7.55
C LEU A 278 -19.17 -3.35 -6.27
N ARG A 279 -17.86 -3.54 -6.39
CA ARG A 279 -16.96 -3.92 -5.28
C ARG A 279 -15.84 -2.89 -5.16
N SER A 280 -14.99 -3.02 -4.16
CA SER A 280 -13.75 -2.24 -4.13
C SER A 280 -12.73 -2.79 -5.14
N PRO A 281 -11.92 -1.91 -5.76
CA PRO A 281 -10.76 -2.32 -6.54
C PRO A 281 -9.88 -3.25 -5.71
N ALA A 282 -9.53 -4.38 -6.31
CA ALA A 282 -8.59 -5.33 -5.75
C ALA A 282 -7.31 -5.32 -6.60
N ILE A 283 -6.25 -5.93 -6.08
CA ILE A 283 -4.96 -6.07 -6.75
C ILE A 283 -5.11 -6.59 -8.18
N GLN A 284 -5.95 -7.60 -8.41
CA GLN A 284 -6.16 -8.15 -9.74
C GLN A 284 -6.70 -7.14 -10.78
N ASP A 285 -7.34 -6.05 -10.33
CA ASP A 285 -7.90 -5.01 -11.18
C ASP A 285 -6.88 -3.92 -11.54
N CYS A 286 -5.77 -3.85 -10.81
CA CYS A 286 -4.75 -2.84 -11.03
C CYS A 286 -4.05 -3.06 -12.36
N SER A 287 -3.79 -1.95 -13.06
CA SER A 287 -3.06 -1.88 -14.31
C SER A 287 -1.64 -2.43 -14.15
N THR A 288 -1.17 -3.12 -15.18
CA THR A 288 0.20 -3.61 -15.30
C THR A 288 1.10 -2.70 -16.14
N SER A 289 0.62 -1.51 -16.53
CA SER A 289 1.30 -0.61 -17.48
C SER A 289 2.28 0.39 -16.84
N GLY A 290 2.66 0.23 -15.57
CA GLY A 290 3.65 1.13 -14.93
C GLY A 290 3.13 2.52 -14.61
N LEU A 291 1.83 2.64 -14.30
CA LEU A 291 1.17 3.92 -14.02
C LEU A 291 1.37 4.43 -12.59
N LEU A 292 1.98 3.62 -11.73
CA LEU A 292 2.33 3.94 -10.35
C LEU A 292 3.82 3.68 -10.16
N ARG A 293 4.52 4.59 -9.46
CA ARG A 293 5.95 4.48 -9.18
C ARG A 293 6.25 4.95 -7.77
N ALA A 294 7.08 4.21 -7.04
CA ALA A 294 7.66 4.70 -5.79
C ALA A 294 9.11 5.11 -6.05
N THR A 295 9.45 6.35 -5.72
CA THR A 295 10.72 6.97 -6.10
C THR A 295 11.68 7.11 -4.94
N LYS A 296 11.16 7.53 -3.78
CA LYS A 296 11.98 7.86 -2.62
C LYS A 296 11.48 7.16 -1.37
N LEU A 297 12.43 6.65 -0.59
CA LEU A 297 12.22 6.19 0.77
C LEU A 297 13.09 7.03 1.70
N GLU A 298 12.53 7.54 2.78
CA GLU A 298 13.27 8.30 3.77
C GLU A 298 13.05 7.68 5.15
N LEU A 299 14.15 7.30 5.79
CA LEU A 299 14.12 6.74 7.13
C LEU A 299 14.23 7.87 8.17
N LYS A 300 13.18 8.03 8.97
CA LYS A 300 13.15 8.91 10.14
C LYS A 300 13.27 8.07 11.43
N PRO A 301 13.56 8.68 12.59
CA PRO A 301 13.71 7.94 13.85
C PRO A 301 12.48 7.12 14.29
N ASP A 302 11.28 7.52 13.85
CA ASP A 302 9.99 6.98 14.29
C ASP A 302 9.11 6.49 13.13
N SER A 303 9.57 6.61 11.88
CA SER A 303 8.76 6.32 10.71
C SER A 303 9.58 6.18 9.44
N VAL A 304 8.99 5.53 8.45
CA VAL A 304 9.46 5.57 7.07
C VAL A 304 8.52 6.45 6.27
N ILE A 305 9.09 7.32 5.44
CA ILE A 305 8.34 8.19 4.53
C ILE A 305 8.59 7.69 3.12
N VAL A 306 7.53 7.49 2.35
CA VAL A 306 7.61 7.00 0.97
C VAL A 306 6.91 7.96 0.04
N THR A 307 7.57 8.30 -1.05
CA THR A 307 6.99 9.11 -2.12
C THR A 307 6.52 8.20 -3.24
N ILE A 308 5.23 8.30 -3.58
CA ILE A 308 4.60 7.54 -4.66
C ILE A 308 3.96 8.51 -5.64
N HIS A 309 4.25 8.32 -6.92
CA HIS A 309 3.74 9.13 -8.02
C HIS A 309 2.94 8.30 -9.01
N GLY A 310 2.13 8.99 -9.81
CA GLY A 310 1.35 8.40 -10.89
C GLY A 310 -0.14 8.47 -10.64
N SER A 311 -0.89 7.60 -11.32
CA SER A 311 -2.36 7.60 -11.31
C SER A 311 -2.90 6.27 -10.81
N ALA A 312 -3.88 6.36 -9.90
CA ALA A 312 -4.45 5.19 -9.24
C ALA A 312 -5.89 5.44 -8.80
N TRP A 313 -6.66 4.35 -8.68
CA TRP A 313 -7.75 4.33 -7.71
C TRP A 313 -7.11 4.24 -6.32
N PHE A 314 -7.41 5.19 -5.43
CA PHE A 314 -6.79 5.18 -4.11
C PHE A 314 -7.77 5.49 -2.99
N THR A 315 -7.39 5.07 -1.78
CA THR A 315 -8.10 5.37 -0.54
C THR A 315 -7.34 6.41 0.27
N LYS A 316 -8.10 7.25 0.97
CA LYS A 316 -7.59 8.15 2.01
C LYS A 316 -8.33 7.85 3.30
N ASN A 317 -7.60 7.44 4.34
CA ASN A 317 -8.18 6.99 5.61
C ASN A 317 -9.22 5.87 5.42
N GLY A 318 -8.92 4.90 4.55
CA GLY A 318 -9.81 3.77 4.23
C GLY A 318 -11.04 4.10 3.37
N VAL A 319 -11.22 5.35 2.92
CA VAL A 319 -12.33 5.74 2.03
C VAL A 319 -11.81 5.96 0.61
N TRP A 320 -12.45 5.31 -0.37
CA TRP A 320 -12.12 5.48 -1.79
C TRP A 320 -12.39 6.91 -2.26
N VAL A 321 -11.44 7.46 -3.01
CA VAL A 321 -11.67 8.71 -3.72
C VAL A 321 -12.61 8.46 -4.88
N THR A 322 -13.76 9.15 -4.85
CA THR A 322 -14.79 9.05 -5.88
C THR A 322 -14.88 10.34 -6.68
N ASP A 323 -15.56 10.28 -7.83
CA ASP A 323 -15.78 11.47 -8.65
C ASP A 323 -16.92 12.32 -8.09
N ASP A 324 -16.59 13.53 -7.64
CA ASP A 324 -17.56 14.51 -7.17
C ASP A 324 -18.11 15.37 -8.32
N TRP A 325 -18.41 14.74 -9.46
CA TRP A 325 -19.00 15.43 -10.61
C TRP A 325 -20.32 16.10 -10.25
N PHE A 326 -21.07 15.53 -9.30
CA PHE A 326 -22.33 16.11 -8.85
C PHE A 326 -22.12 17.47 -8.20
N SER A 327 -21.21 17.61 -7.23
CA SER A 327 -20.88 18.92 -6.67
C SER A 327 -20.26 19.84 -7.71
N LYS A 328 -19.34 19.30 -8.53
CA LYS A 328 -18.59 20.06 -9.54
C LYS A 328 -19.47 20.67 -10.64
N TYR A 329 -20.47 19.94 -11.13
CA TYR A 329 -21.32 20.36 -12.26
C TYR A 329 -22.73 20.79 -11.87
N ILE A 330 -23.33 20.16 -10.85
CA ILE A 330 -24.70 20.48 -10.41
C ILE A 330 -24.67 21.52 -9.29
N GLY A 331 -23.74 21.40 -8.34
CA GLY A 331 -23.57 22.38 -7.25
C GLY A 331 -23.22 23.79 -7.75
N THR A 332 -22.52 23.89 -8.88
CA THR A 332 -22.14 25.16 -9.52
C THR A 332 -23.20 25.68 -10.50
N ASN A 333 -24.12 24.83 -10.96
CA ASN A 333 -25.19 25.20 -11.89
C ASN A 333 -26.53 25.34 -11.17
N LEU A 334 -26.82 26.58 -10.74
CA LEU A 334 -28.03 26.94 -9.99
C LEU A 334 -29.32 26.44 -10.65
N VAL A 335 -29.42 26.51 -11.99
CA VAL A 335 -30.60 26.12 -12.75
C VAL A 335 -30.83 24.61 -12.66
N LEU A 336 -29.78 23.83 -12.86
CA LEU A 336 -29.84 22.37 -12.82
C LEU A 336 -30.14 21.86 -11.40
N GLY A 337 -29.52 22.47 -10.39
CA GLY A 337 -29.79 22.16 -8.98
C GLY A 337 -31.24 22.42 -8.57
N VAL A 338 -31.83 23.54 -9.02
CA VAL A 338 -33.26 23.87 -8.78
C VAL A 338 -34.18 22.87 -9.47
N LEU A 339 -33.90 22.48 -10.71
CA LEU A 339 -34.72 21.51 -11.46
C LEU A 339 -34.71 20.12 -10.79
N ILE A 340 -33.54 19.64 -10.37
CA ILE A 340 -33.40 18.37 -9.66
C ILE A 340 -34.15 18.42 -8.32
N SER A 341 -33.99 19.51 -7.57
CA SER A 341 -34.69 19.69 -6.29
C SER A 341 -36.22 19.71 -6.45
N ALA A 342 -36.72 20.37 -7.50
CA ALA A 342 -38.15 20.39 -7.82
C ALA A 342 -38.69 19.00 -8.22
N MET A 343 -37.94 18.24 -9.03
CA MET A 343 -38.32 16.87 -9.40
C MET A 343 -38.35 15.93 -8.20
N VAL A 344 -37.32 15.97 -7.34
CA VAL A 344 -37.27 15.16 -6.11
C VAL A 344 -38.39 15.57 -5.15
N GLY A 345 -38.63 16.87 -4.98
CA GLY A 345 -39.74 17.38 -4.15
C GLY A 345 -41.11 16.90 -4.65
N ALA A 346 -41.35 16.94 -5.97
CA ALA A 346 -42.59 16.44 -6.57
C ALA A 346 -42.77 14.93 -6.35
N LEU A 347 -41.70 14.14 -6.53
CA LEU A 347 -41.71 12.70 -6.27
C LEU A 347 -41.98 12.37 -4.80
N CYS A 348 -41.30 13.03 -3.87
CA CYS A 348 -41.53 12.88 -2.43
C CYS A 348 -42.96 13.26 -2.05
N THR A 349 -43.49 14.36 -2.58
CA THR A 349 -44.87 14.80 -2.32
C THR A 349 -45.88 13.78 -2.84
N MET A 350 -45.66 13.20 -4.03
CA MET A 350 -46.50 12.12 -4.58
C MET A 350 -46.45 10.85 -3.72
N VAL A 351 -45.29 10.49 -3.16
CA VAL A 351 -45.15 9.32 -2.26
C VAL A 351 -45.85 9.59 -0.93
N VAL A 352 -45.63 10.76 -0.31
CA VAL A 352 -46.24 11.14 0.97
C VAL A 352 -47.76 11.23 0.86
N THR A 353 -48.29 11.89 -0.18
CA THR A 353 -49.75 11.95 -0.42
C THR A 353 -50.37 10.59 -0.68
N ALA A 354 -49.60 9.63 -1.19
CA ALA A 354 -50.09 8.28 -1.39
C ALA A 354 -50.10 7.41 -0.14
N VAL A 355 -49.06 7.54 0.68
CA VAL A 355 -48.88 6.75 1.91
C VAL A 355 -49.74 7.31 3.04
N PHE A 356 -49.80 8.65 3.16
CA PHE A 356 -50.42 9.35 4.27
C PHE A 356 -51.67 10.16 3.88
N GLY A 357 -51.97 10.35 2.59
CA GLY A 357 -53.15 11.10 2.12
C GLY A 357 -54.49 10.38 2.30
N ARG A 358 -54.60 9.51 3.31
CA ARG A 358 -55.88 9.04 3.84
C ARG A 358 -56.02 9.50 5.29
N ALA A 359 -56.43 10.74 5.49
CA ALA A 359 -57.25 11.16 6.63
C ALA A 359 -57.70 12.62 6.46
N SER A 360 -58.77 12.83 5.70
CA SER A 360 -59.83 13.81 6.01
C SER A 360 -61.07 13.43 5.20
#